data_AF-J5MW87-F1
#
_entry.id   AF-J5MW87-F1
#
_cell.length_a   1.000
_cell.length_b   1.000
_cell.length_c   1.000
_cell.angle_alpha   90.00
_cell.angle_beta   90.00
_cell.angle_gamma   90.00
#
_symmetry.space_group_name_H-M   'P 1'
#
loop_
_entity.id
_entity.type
_entity.pdbx_description
1 polymer ?
#
loop_
_entity_poly.entity_id
_entity_poly.type
_entity_poly.pdbx_seq_one_letter_code
_entity_poly.pdbx_strand_id
1 'polypeptide(L)'
;MTRRAAFLCALLISAFTATCVYADWQDTRWGQSLEALRASERQLELVVGTAIEDRSIPAYGKPLLSGPYKAGAENFSADYLFHNKKLSAVVLYMSDYEQAVRVSAKLRAQYGRPELDDLDLGPPTYCTTEMRTWRDSERGNLITFRSRYCRNPAVKTSQYLLYTPIVSSTKSGL
;
A
#
# COMPACT_ATOMS: atom_id res chain seq x y z
N MET A 1 -7.54 -50.06 -50.73
CA MET A 1 -6.39 -50.08 -49.79
C MET A 1 -5.95 -48.64 -49.53
N THR A 2 -5.54 -48.34 -48.28
CA THR A 2 -4.86 -47.12 -47.76
C THR A 2 -5.60 -45.77 -47.87
N ARG A 3 -6.21 -45.20 -46.82
CA ARG A 3 -5.77 -44.71 -45.48
C ARG A 3 -5.09 -43.31 -45.49
N ARG A 4 -5.61 -42.44 -44.59
CA ARG A 4 -4.96 -41.31 -43.85
C ARG A 4 -4.90 -39.95 -44.57
N ALA A 5 -5.03 -38.78 -43.92
CA ALA A 5 -5.21 -38.44 -42.51
C ALA A 5 -5.86 -37.04 -42.40
N ALA A 6 -6.86 -36.91 -41.52
CA ALA A 6 -7.33 -35.62 -41.03
C ALA A 6 -6.33 -35.12 -39.97
N PHE A 7 -5.59 -34.05 -40.28
CA PHE A 7 -4.77 -33.35 -39.30
C PHE A 7 -5.66 -32.37 -38.52
N LEU A 8 -6.19 -32.84 -37.40
CA LEU A 8 -6.81 -31.98 -36.38
C LEU A 8 -5.68 -31.22 -35.67
N CYS A 9 -5.40 -29.99 -36.10
CA CYS A 9 -4.68 -29.00 -35.30
C CYS A 9 -5.61 -28.50 -34.18
N ALA A 10 -5.74 -29.30 -33.12
CA ALA A 10 -6.27 -28.82 -31.85
C ALA A 10 -5.22 -27.90 -31.22
N LEU A 11 -5.28 -26.61 -31.58
CA LEU A 11 -4.51 -25.56 -30.94
C LEU A 11 -5.05 -25.42 -29.51
N LEU A 12 -4.41 -26.11 -28.55
CA LEU A 12 -4.56 -25.87 -27.13
C LEU A 12 -4.08 -24.44 -26.85
N ILE A 13 -4.99 -23.48 -26.98
CA ILE A 13 -4.84 -22.14 -26.42
C ILE A 13 -4.98 -22.35 -24.91
N SER A 14 -3.89 -22.79 -24.28
CA SER A 14 -3.68 -22.62 -22.85
C SER A 14 -3.56 -21.12 -22.63
N ALA A 15 -4.72 -20.46 -22.53
CA ALA A 15 -4.84 -19.14 -21.98
C ALA A 15 -4.29 -19.24 -20.56
N PHE A 16 -3.01 -18.93 -20.41
CA PHE A 16 -2.46 -18.49 -19.15
C PHE A 16 -3.27 -17.25 -18.79
N THR A 17 -4.38 -17.45 -18.08
CA THR A 17 -4.95 -16.41 -17.25
C THR A 17 -3.87 -16.11 -16.24
N ALA A 18 -3.00 -15.17 -16.60
CA ALA A 18 -2.23 -14.42 -15.63
C ALA A 18 -3.30 -13.82 -14.72
N THR A 19 -3.61 -14.53 -13.65
CA THR A 19 -4.23 -13.93 -12.49
C THR A 19 -3.18 -12.92 -12.06
N CYS A 20 -3.35 -11.68 -12.52
CA CYS A 20 -2.80 -10.56 -11.80
C CYS A 20 -3.34 -10.77 -10.39
N VAL A 21 -2.47 -11.29 -9.52
CA VAL A 21 -2.59 -11.16 -8.09
C VAL A 21 -2.47 -9.66 -7.87
N TYR A 22 -3.59 -8.96 -8.12
CA TYR A 22 -3.77 -7.57 -7.80
C TYR A 22 -3.62 -7.49 -6.28
N ALA A 23 -2.95 -6.43 -5.85
CA ALA A 23 -2.62 -6.23 -4.45
C ALA A 23 -3.91 -6.02 -3.64
N ASP A 24 -4.38 -7.04 -2.91
CA ASP A 24 -5.73 -7.11 -2.30
C ASP A 24 -6.18 -5.92 -1.42
N TRP A 25 -5.28 -5.06 -0.91
CA TRP A 25 -5.72 -3.83 -0.22
C TRP A 25 -6.37 -2.80 -1.16
N GLN A 26 -6.24 -2.98 -2.47
CA GLN A 26 -6.92 -2.19 -3.49
C GLN A 26 -8.44 -2.34 -3.47
N ASP A 27 -8.94 -3.45 -2.90
CA ASP A 27 -10.36 -3.70 -2.67
C ASP A 27 -10.78 -3.41 -1.21
N THR A 28 -9.90 -2.74 -0.44
CA THR A 28 -10.17 -2.37 0.95
C THR A 28 -11.45 -1.54 1.02
N ARG A 29 -12.44 -2.08 1.73
CA ARG A 29 -13.72 -1.40 1.95
C ARG A 29 -13.53 -0.38 3.07
N TRP A 30 -13.00 0.79 2.72
CA TRP A 30 -12.92 1.94 3.59
C TRP A 30 -14.21 2.12 4.39
N GLY A 31 -14.10 2.43 5.68
CA GLY A 31 -15.28 2.53 6.54
C GLY A 31 -15.69 1.23 7.26
N GLN A 32 -15.06 0.09 6.97
CA GLN A 32 -15.29 -1.16 7.71
C GLN A 32 -14.94 -1.04 9.21
N SER A 33 -15.67 -1.76 10.06
CA SER A 33 -15.34 -1.85 11.48
C SER A 33 -14.18 -2.80 11.73
N LEU A 34 -13.60 -2.70 12.93
CA LEU A 34 -12.52 -3.57 13.39
C LEU A 34 -12.92 -5.06 13.31
N GLU A 35 -14.13 -5.38 13.75
CA GLU A 35 -14.65 -6.74 13.81
C GLU A 35 -14.89 -7.32 12.42
N ALA A 36 -15.42 -6.51 11.50
CA ALA A 36 -15.63 -6.92 10.11
C ALA A 36 -14.31 -7.26 9.43
N LEU A 37 -13.29 -6.42 9.63
CA LEU A 37 -11.96 -6.62 9.04
C LEU A 37 -11.24 -7.83 9.64
N ARG A 38 -11.34 -8.03 10.96
CA ARG A 38 -10.78 -9.22 11.63
C ARG A 38 -11.44 -10.51 11.18
N ALA A 39 -12.72 -10.47 10.82
CA ALA A 39 -13.44 -11.63 10.33
C ALA A 39 -13.03 -12.01 8.90
N SER A 40 -12.66 -11.03 8.06
CA SER A 40 -12.19 -11.28 6.69
C SER A 40 -10.72 -11.68 6.61
N GLU A 41 -9.88 -11.15 7.51
CA GLU A 41 -8.42 -11.29 7.43
C GLU A 41 -7.85 -12.13 8.58
N ARG A 42 -7.53 -13.41 8.28
CA ARG A 42 -7.11 -14.38 9.31
C ARG A 42 -5.71 -14.17 9.88
N GLN A 43 -4.88 -13.34 9.23
CA GLN A 43 -3.48 -13.13 9.62
C GLN A 43 -3.26 -11.81 10.38
N LEU A 44 -4.33 -11.09 10.71
CA LEU A 44 -4.23 -9.82 11.44
C LEU A 44 -4.33 -10.04 12.95
N GLU A 45 -3.41 -9.39 13.65
CA GLU A 45 -3.32 -9.40 15.11
C GLU A 45 -3.70 -8.03 15.67
N LEU A 46 -4.22 -8.01 16.90
CA LEU A 46 -4.52 -6.76 17.59
C LEU A 46 -3.23 -6.03 17.95
N VAL A 47 -3.19 -4.72 17.68
CA VAL A 47 -2.13 -3.86 18.18
C VAL A 47 -2.44 -3.51 19.64
N VAL A 48 -1.45 -3.68 20.52
CA VAL A 48 -1.59 -3.47 21.97
C VAL A 48 -0.47 -2.59 22.53
N GLY A 49 -0.72 -1.97 23.69
CA GLY A 49 0.28 -1.22 24.44
C GLY A 49 0.70 0.09 23.77
N THR A 50 1.96 0.49 23.98
CA THR A 50 2.52 1.76 23.48
C THR A 50 2.56 1.84 21.96
N ALA A 51 2.60 0.68 21.28
CA ALA A 51 2.61 0.58 19.83
C ALA A 51 1.36 1.19 19.17
N ILE A 52 0.27 1.38 19.92
CA ILE A 52 -0.91 2.12 19.46
C ILE A 52 -0.56 3.60 19.29
N GLU A 53 0.00 4.24 20.32
CA GLU A 53 0.29 5.67 20.30
C GLU A 53 1.50 5.98 19.41
N ASP A 54 2.55 5.16 19.46
CA ASP A 54 3.79 5.34 18.69
C ASP A 54 3.57 5.30 17.17
N ARG A 55 2.51 4.63 16.72
CA ARG A 55 2.17 4.41 15.30
C ARG A 55 0.87 5.08 14.88
N SER A 56 0.23 5.84 15.78
CA SER A 56 -0.94 6.64 15.46
C SER A 56 -0.59 7.78 14.50
N ILE A 57 -1.47 8.04 13.54
CA ILE A 57 -1.34 9.18 12.64
C ILE A 57 -2.55 10.08 12.91
N PRO A 58 -2.38 11.32 13.43
CA PRO A 58 -3.50 12.13 13.92
C PRO A 58 -4.69 12.27 12.95
N ALA A 59 -4.41 12.41 11.64
CA ALA A 59 -5.45 12.53 10.61
C ALA A 59 -6.21 11.22 10.32
N TYR A 60 -5.62 10.06 10.63
CA TYR A 60 -6.14 8.75 10.27
C TYR A 60 -6.45 7.87 11.49
N GLY A 61 -6.13 8.31 12.71
CA GLY A 61 -6.45 7.59 13.93
C GLY A 61 -5.38 6.58 14.34
N LYS A 62 -5.82 5.51 15.00
CA LYS A 62 -4.95 4.58 15.74
C LYS A 62 -4.85 3.24 15.04
N PRO A 63 -3.68 2.60 14.98
CA PRO A 63 -3.56 1.24 14.47
C PRO A 63 -4.18 0.28 15.47
N LEU A 64 -5.18 -0.48 15.03
CA LEU A 64 -5.84 -1.48 15.87
C LEU A 64 -5.57 -2.91 15.38
N LEU A 65 -5.22 -3.08 14.11
CA LEU A 65 -4.76 -4.35 13.56
C LEU A 65 -3.41 -4.18 12.88
N SER A 66 -2.60 -5.24 12.94
CA SER A 66 -1.33 -5.33 12.23
C SER A 66 -1.12 -6.75 11.70
N GLY A 67 -0.37 -6.90 10.62
CA GLY A 67 -0.02 -8.21 10.10
C GLY A 67 0.96 -8.14 8.94
N PRO A 68 1.49 -9.30 8.50
CA PRO A 68 2.31 -9.36 7.30
C PRO A 68 1.46 -9.06 6.06
N TYR A 69 2.07 -8.40 5.09
CA TYR A 69 1.46 -8.15 3.79
C TYR A 69 2.46 -8.39 2.67
N LYS A 70 2.03 -8.97 1.55
CA LYS A 70 2.89 -9.27 0.40
C LYS A 70 2.27 -8.75 -0.89
N ALA A 71 3.02 -7.92 -1.62
CA ALA A 71 2.65 -7.47 -2.97
C ALA A 71 3.74 -7.86 -3.97
N GLY A 72 3.43 -8.86 -4.80
CA GLY A 72 4.41 -9.46 -5.70
C GLY A 72 5.62 -10.01 -4.95
N ALA A 73 6.79 -9.43 -5.21
CA ALA A 73 8.05 -9.82 -4.56
C ALA A 73 8.36 -9.06 -3.25
N GLU A 74 7.58 -8.03 -2.91
CA GLU A 74 7.85 -7.20 -1.73
C GLU A 74 7.02 -7.69 -0.54
N ASN A 75 7.64 -7.72 0.64
CA ASN A 75 6.97 -7.99 1.91
C ASN A 75 6.92 -6.73 2.75
N PHE A 76 5.83 -6.53 3.48
CA PHE A 76 5.56 -5.37 4.31
C PHE A 76 5.03 -5.83 5.66
N SER A 77 5.20 -4.98 6.68
CA SER A 77 4.32 -5.00 7.86
C SER A 77 3.20 -3.99 7.60
N ALA A 78 1.95 -4.42 7.71
CA ALA A 78 0.78 -3.58 7.48
C ALA A 78 0.13 -3.21 8.80
N ASP A 79 -0.14 -1.92 9.01
CA ASP A 79 -1.00 -1.42 10.08
C ASP A 79 -2.30 -0.86 9.52
N TYR A 80 -3.41 -1.20 10.18
CA TYR A 80 -4.75 -0.76 9.82
C TYR A 80 -5.22 0.26 10.84
N LEU A 81 -5.32 1.51 10.39
CA LEU A 81 -5.66 2.65 11.23
C LEU A 81 -7.16 2.87 11.23
N PHE A 82 -7.70 3.09 12.43
CA PHE A 82 -9.11 3.32 12.65
C PHE A 82 -9.34 4.71 13.21
N HIS A 83 -10.23 5.45 12.54
CA HIS A 83 -10.76 6.73 13.00
C HIS A 83 -12.28 6.60 13.15
N ASN A 84 -12.84 7.07 14.26
CA ASN A 84 -14.28 6.92 14.55
C ASN A 84 -14.79 5.46 14.41
N LYS A 85 -13.99 4.50 14.90
CA LYS A 85 -14.26 3.04 14.85
C LYS A 85 -14.35 2.45 13.43
N LYS A 86 -13.86 3.17 12.44
CA LYS A 86 -13.89 2.77 11.03
C LYS A 86 -12.49 2.81 10.42
N LEU A 87 -12.20 1.87 9.54
CA LEU A 87 -10.95 1.83 8.78
C LEU A 87 -10.83 3.09 7.92
N SER A 88 -9.76 3.84 8.14
CA SER A 88 -9.50 5.16 7.56
C SER A 88 -8.20 5.18 6.76
N ALA A 89 -7.23 4.34 7.12
CA ALA A 89 -5.99 4.21 6.38
C ALA A 89 -5.34 2.84 6.59
N VAL A 90 -4.47 2.47 5.65
CA VAL A 90 -3.55 1.34 5.77
C VAL A 90 -2.13 1.84 5.56
N VAL A 91 -1.23 1.50 6.47
CA VAL A 91 0.20 1.83 6.37
C VAL A 91 0.98 0.57 6.10
N LEU A 92 1.74 0.53 5.00
CA LEU A 92 2.65 -0.56 4.68
C LEU A 92 4.08 -0.13 4.98
N TYR A 93 4.65 -0.63 6.06
CA TYR A 93 6.03 -0.39 6.44
C TYR A 93 6.98 -1.26 5.62
N MET A 94 8.03 -0.62 5.11
CA MET A 94 9.12 -1.27 4.41
C MET A 94 10.24 -1.64 5.38
N SER A 95 10.97 -2.71 5.10
CA SER A 95 12.06 -3.21 5.96
C SER A 95 13.28 -2.30 5.95
N ASP A 96 13.55 -1.68 4.80
CA ASP A 96 14.78 -0.94 4.54
C ASP A 96 14.63 0.06 3.38
N TYR A 97 15.69 0.85 3.19
CA TYR A 97 15.76 1.86 2.15
C TYR A 97 15.84 1.26 0.74
N GLU A 98 16.48 0.10 0.55
CA GLU A 98 16.57 -0.53 -0.78
C GLU A 98 15.20 -0.97 -1.28
N GLN A 99 14.39 -1.54 -0.39
CA GLN A 99 12.98 -1.82 -0.65
C GLN A 99 12.24 -0.53 -1.01
N ALA A 100 12.44 0.56 -0.28
CA ALA A 100 11.81 1.83 -0.58
C ALA A 100 12.14 2.35 -1.99
N VAL A 101 13.39 2.23 -2.44
CA VAL A 101 13.79 2.58 -3.80
C VAL A 101 13.05 1.73 -4.84
N ARG A 102 13.00 0.40 -4.64
CA ARG A 102 12.29 -0.51 -5.56
C ARG A 102 10.79 -0.24 -5.60
N VAL A 103 10.16 -0.01 -4.45
CA VAL A 103 8.74 0.30 -4.33
C VAL A 103 8.42 1.64 -4.99
N SER A 104 9.22 2.68 -4.76
CA SER A 104 9.06 4.00 -5.40
C SER A 104 9.12 3.91 -6.93
N ALA A 105 10.07 3.12 -7.47
CA ALA A 105 10.15 2.86 -8.91
C ALA A 105 8.91 2.12 -9.44
N LYS A 106 8.41 1.10 -8.71
CA LYS A 106 7.18 0.36 -9.07
C LYS A 106 5.96 1.27 -9.07
N LEU A 107 5.80 2.14 -8.06
CA LEU A 107 4.70 3.11 -8.00
C LEU A 107 4.74 4.07 -9.20
N ARG A 108 5.93 4.57 -9.56
CA ARG A 108 6.09 5.42 -10.75
C ARG A 108 5.76 4.68 -12.05
N ALA A 109 6.13 3.41 -12.17
CA ALA A 109 5.80 2.60 -13.34
C ALA A 109 4.29 2.32 -13.44
N GLN A 110 3.62 2.10 -12.30
CA GLN A 110 2.20 1.76 -12.24
C GLN A 110 1.29 2.97 -12.39
N TYR A 111 1.58 4.06 -11.68
CA TYR A 111 0.70 5.23 -11.58
C TYR A 111 1.25 6.48 -12.31
N GLY A 112 2.42 6.38 -12.93
CA GLY A 112 3.05 7.50 -13.62
C GLY A 112 3.68 8.53 -12.68
N ARG A 113 3.64 9.81 -13.07
CA ARG A 113 4.18 10.91 -12.28
C ARG A 113 3.26 11.18 -11.08
N PRO A 114 3.79 11.36 -9.85
CA PRO A 114 2.97 11.72 -8.71
C PRO A 114 2.32 13.10 -8.85
N GLU A 115 1.14 13.27 -8.24
CA GLU A 115 0.44 14.57 -8.12
C GLU A 115 1.22 15.54 -7.22
N LEU A 116 1.87 15.00 -6.18
CA LEU A 116 2.72 15.73 -5.24
C LEU A 116 4.09 15.05 -5.18
N ASP A 117 5.17 15.81 -5.31
CA ASP A 117 6.56 15.33 -5.26
C ASP A 117 7.36 16.30 -4.39
N ASP A 118 7.33 16.08 -3.09
CA ASP A 118 7.98 16.91 -2.10
C ASP A 118 9.28 16.24 -1.66
N LEU A 119 10.40 16.90 -1.96
CA LEU A 119 11.71 16.52 -1.46
C LEU A 119 12.17 17.56 -0.44
N ASP A 120 12.04 17.22 0.83
CA ASP A 120 12.62 17.99 1.91
C ASP A 120 14.08 17.54 2.09
N LEU A 121 14.95 18.26 1.39
CA LEU A 121 16.37 18.31 1.72
C LEU A 121 16.48 19.17 2.97
N GLY A 122 16.33 18.54 4.14
CA GLY A 122 16.45 19.25 5.40
C GLY A 122 17.75 20.08 5.46
N PRO A 123 17.87 21.06 6.38
CA PRO A 123 19.15 21.69 6.69
C PRO A 123 20.23 20.61 6.95
N PRO A 124 21.54 20.93 7.03
CA PRO A 124 22.65 19.95 7.10
C PRO A 124 22.56 18.87 8.21
N THR A 125 21.50 18.87 9.02
CA THR A 125 20.97 17.77 9.83
C THR A 125 20.60 16.52 9.02
N TYR A 126 21.59 15.85 8.41
CA TYR A 126 21.74 14.41 8.14
C TYR A 126 20.59 13.55 7.58
N CYS A 127 19.38 14.07 7.38
CA CYS A 127 18.20 13.33 6.99
C CYS A 127 17.53 13.95 5.76
N THR A 128 17.17 13.11 4.82
CA THR A 128 16.38 13.46 3.64
C THR A 128 15.00 12.85 3.80
N THR A 129 13.95 13.65 3.61
CA THR A 129 12.57 13.16 3.54
C THR A 129 12.05 13.34 2.13
N GLU A 130 11.63 12.25 1.53
CA GLU A 130 10.96 12.20 0.24
C GLU A 130 9.50 11.81 0.48
N MET A 131 8.59 12.59 -0.07
CA MET A 131 7.16 12.32 -0.04
C MET A 131 6.59 12.43 -1.45
N ARG A 132 5.91 11.38 -1.89
CA ARG A 132 5.26 11.34 -3.21
C ARG A 132 3.84 10.83 -3.08
N THR A 133 2.90 11.49 -3.75
CA THR A 133 1.49 11.11 -3.70
C THR A 133 0.94 10.84 -5.09
N TRP A 134 0.29 9.70 -5.27
CA TRP A 134 -0.46 9.34 -6.46
C TRP A 134 -1.93 9.20 -6.15
N ARG A 135 -2.76 9.46 -7.17
CA ARG A 135 -4.21 9.23 -7.11
C ARG A 135 -4.59 8.07 -8.02
N ASP A 136 -5.02 6.97 -7.41
CA ASP A 136 -5.64 5.86 -8.10
C ASP A 136 -7.16 6.09 -8.13
N SER A 137 -7.62 6.82 -9.14
CA SER A 137 -9.04 7.15 -9.30
C SER A 137 -9.91 5.94 -9.65
N GLU A 138 -9.32 4.93 -10.30
CA GLU A 138 -10.01 3.68 -10.64
C GLU A 138 -10.45 2.95 -9.37
N ARG A 139 -9.58 2.96 -8.35
CA ARG A 139 -9.82 2.25 -7.09
C ARG A 139 -10.22 3.14 -5.92
N GLY A 140 -10.33 4.44 -6.15
CA GLY A 140 -10.72 5.40 -5.11
C GLY A 140 -9.67 5.61 -4.03
N ASN A 141 -8.38 5.46 -4.32
CA ASN A 141 -7.29 5.52 -3.34
C ASN A 141 -6.32 6.68 -3.58
N LEU A 142 -5.86 7.31 -2.51
CA LEU A 142 -4.62 8.09 -2.50
C LEU A 142 -3.49 7.22 -1.95
N ILE A 143 -2.36 7.22 -2.66
CA ILE A 143 -1.17 6.47 -2.31
C ILE A 143 -0.07 7.46 -1.98
N THR A 144 0.33 7.55 -0.71
CA THR A 144 1.45 8.37 -0.28
C THR A 144 2.65 7.50 0.04
N PHE A 145 3.72 7.62 -0.74
CA PHE A 145 5.04 7.10 -0.39
C PHE A 145 5.75 8.11 0.49
N ARG A 146 6.32 7.66 1.61
CA ARG A 146 7.21 8.46 2.43
C ARG A 146 8.48 7.69 2.73
N SER A 147 9.63 8.27 2.44
CA SER A 147 10.94 7.76 2.82
C SER A 147 11.69 8.83 3.59
N ARG A 148 12.06 8.52 4.84
CA ARG A 148 12.99 9.32 5.63
C ARG A 148 14.27 8.53 5.80
N TYR A 149 15.32 8.97 5.14
CA TYR A 149 16.65 8.38 5.26
C TYR A 149 17.55 9.32 6.05
N CYS A 150 18.34 8.78 6.98
CA CYS A 150 19.29 9.55 7.78
C CYS A 150 20.67 8.90 7.68
N ARG A 151 21.72 9.70 7.45
CA ARG A 151 23.11 9.21 7.41
C ARG A 151 23.60 8.73 8.77
N ASN A 152 23.09 9.33 9.85
CA ASN A 152 23.41 8.92 11.21
C ASN A 152 22.59 7.68 11.57
N PRO A 153 23.21 6.50 11.81
CA PRO A 153 22.50 5.27 12.13
C PRO A 153 21.78 5.31 13.49
N ALA A 154 22.15 6.25 14.39
CA ALA A 154 21.45 6.45 15.65
C ALA A 154 20.07 7.12 15.46
N VAL A 155 19.82 7.72 14.29
CA VAL A 155 18.54 8.36 13.98
C VAL A 155 17.65 7.35 13.25
N LYS A 156 16.46 7.12 13.80
CA LYS A 156 15.47 6.20 13.22
C LYS A 156 15.08 6.67 11.81
N THR A 157 15.33 5.81 10.83
CA THR A 157 14.79 5.96 9.48
C THR A 157 13.37 5.38 9.43
N SER A 158 12.57 5.82 8.47
CA SER A 158 11.20 5.32 8.32
C SER A 158 10.80 5.36 6.86
N GLN A 159 10.38 4.22 6.31
CA GLN A 159 9.87 4.13 4.96
C GLN A 159 8.53 3.40 4.97
N TYR A 160 7.50 4.03 4.43
CA TYR A 160 6.18 3.40 4.34
C TYR A 160 5.37 3.90 3.15
N LEU A 161 4.38 3.10 2.76
CA LEU A 161 3.25 3.52 1.95
C LEU A 161 2.05 3.79 2.85
N LEU A 162 1.30 4.82 2.55
CA LEU A 162 0.04 5.14 3.20
C LEU A 162 -1.06 5.14 2.14
N TYR A 163 -2.06 4.30 2.36
CA TYR A 163 -3.27 4.23 1.55
C TYR A 163 -4.43 4.85 2.30
N THR A 164 -5.16 5.73 1.63
CA THR A 164 -6.34 6.40 2.16
C THR A 164 -7.42 6.50 1.09
N PRO A 165 -8.71 6.60 1.46
CA PRO A 165 -9.76 6.85 0.49
C PRO A 165 -9.59 8.23 -0.15
N ILE A 166 -9.88 8.34 -1.45
CA ILE A 166 -10.17 9.64 -2.06
C ILE A 166 -11.49 10.11 -1.47
N VAL A 167 -11.42 11.00 -0.48
CA VAL A 167 -12.60 11.70 0.00
C VAL A 167 -12.99 12.66 -1.13
N SER A 168 -14.04 12.35 -1.89
CA SER A 168 -14.60 13.32 -2.83
C SER A 168 -14.91 14.55 -1.99
N SER A 169 -14.24 15.68 -2.24
CA SER A 169 -14.71 16.93 -1.68
C SER A 169 -16.12 17.09 -2.21
N THR A 170 -17.11 16.90 -1.35
CA THR A 170 -18.43 17.47 -1.57
C THR A 170 -18.10 18.94 -1.74
N LYS A 171 -18.10 19.43 -3.00
CA LYS A 171 -18.09 20.85 -3.26
C LYS A 171 -19.15 21.41 -2.32
N SER A 172 -18.72 22.17 -1.33
CA SER A 172 -19.61 23.02 -0.56
C SER A 172 -20.21 23.95 -1.59
N GLY A 173 -21.38 23.59 -2.10
CA GLY A 173 -22.22 24.49 -2.85
C GLY A 173 -22.64 25.59 -1.89
N LEU A 174 -21.86 26.66 -1.90
CA LEU A 174 -22.31 27.99 -1.56
C LEU A 174 -22.39 28.76 -2.88
#